data_AF-A0A517YRW8-F1
#
_entry.id   AF-A0A517YRW8-F1
#
_cell.length_a   1.000
_cell.length_b   1.000
_cell.length_c   1.000
_cell.angle_alpha   90.00
_cell.angle_beta   90.00
_cell.angle_gamma   90.00
#
_symmetry.space_group_name_H-M   'P 1'
#
loop_
_entity.id
_entity.type
_entity.pdbx_description
1 polymer ?
#
loop_
_entity_poly.entity_id
_entity_poly.type
_entity_poly.pdbx_seq_one_letter_code
_entity_poly.pdbx_strand_id
1 'polypeptide(L)'
;MKEVVPTELFGGGKDTADTTALWMRPWVVALVYGVLLIYGSLLPFDLGELNIDRVLIAMGSMPVWRSGSGSFSRLGVAGWLSDWGINVLMYIPFGVLVRLAMRRVFGQWWLQISVAMFVTIGLSYCVESLQTLSGWRVGSLNDWLSNSLGGIVGAMCGARLNQLRSVLAFKLYIWWARLRLDVEVRRTYLLRLVIAGTVLVLSLLMLHAKLVDYLMDHAGDGRLSEMPFYAYYLQPYDVSAVLIGSSFVVYAVVGLLLLILIQSKRVDSHATLTLAVVAGIAYAMQLLMNVSGRFAFDTTEPIIAVGAVMVVYGVVHYAQRSIKASCRRHEQVAVKHDRRRKPFEYG
;
A
#
# COMPACT_ATOMS: atom_id res chain seq x y z
N MET A 1 -24.69 -51.98 -8.14
CA MET A 1 -23.48 -51.49 -8.83
C MET A 1 -23.17 -50.09 -8.32
N LYS A 2 -22.05 -49.90 -7.62
CA LYS A 2 -21.57 -48.57 -7.22
C LYS A 2 -20.79 -48.00 -8.39
N GLU A 3 -21.30 -46.96 -9.03
CA GLU A 3 -20.52 -46.18 -10.00
C GLU A 3 -19.31 -45.58 -9.27
N VAL A 4 -18.15 -46.13 -9.59
CA VAL A 4 -16.85 -45.57 -9.21
C VAL A 4 -16.68 -44.32 -10.06
N VAL A 5 -17.04 -43.16 -9.52
CA VAL A 5 -16.75 -41.87 -10.16
C VAL A 5 -15.24 -41.75 -10.27
N PRO A 6 -14.67 -41.62 -11.48
CA PRO A 6 -13.22 -41.60 -11.67
C PRO A 6 -12.63 -40.36 -10.98
N THR A 7 -11.82 -40.60 -9.95
CA THR A 7 -11.14 -39.59 -9.13
C THR A 7 -10.03 -38.83 -9.87
N GLU A 8 -9.78 -39.16 -11.14
CA GLU A 8 -8.67 -38.63 -11.94
C GLU A 8 -8.90 -37.23 -12.53
N LEU A 9 -10.11 -36.66 -12.39
CA LEU A 9 -10.39 -35.28 -12.83
C LEU A 9 -9.90 -34.19 -11.85
N PHE A 10 -9.38 -34.58 -10.69
CA PHE A 10 -8.63 -33.67 -9.81
C PHE A 10 -7.14 -33.84 -10.06
N GLY A 11 -6.73 -33.45 -11.28
CA GLY A 11 -5.34 -33.41 -11.68
C GLY A 11 -4.48 -32.75 -10.61
N GLY A 12 -3.55 -33.54 -10.07
CA GLY A 12 -2.41 -33.07 -9.31
C GLY A 12 -1.47 -32.30 -10.22
N GLY A 13 -1.94 -31.16 -10.72
CA GLY A 13 -1.09 -30.16 -11.34
C GLY A 13 -0.06 -29.79 -10.30
N LYS A 14 1.19 -30.20 -10.52
CA LYS A 14 2.35 -29.70 -9.78
C LYS A 14 2.16 -28.19 -9.68
N ASP A 15 1.92 -27.74 -8.45
CA ASP A 15 1.80 -26.34 -8.10
C ASP A 15 3.02 -25.63 -8.68
N THR A 16 2.88 -25.06 -9.88
CA THR A 16 3.74 -23.98 -10.31
C THR A 16 3.46 -22.91 -9.28
N ALA A 17 4.30 -22.90 -8.25
CA ALA A 17 4.15 -22.08 -7.06
C ALA A 17 3.90 -20.67 -7.57
N ASP A 18 2.65 -20.25 -7.45
CA ASP A 18 2.11 -19.02 -8.00
C ASP A 18 2.99 -17.89 -7.47
N THR A 19 3.96 -17.46 -8.27
CA THR A 19 5.00 -16.48 -7.88
C THR A 19 4.33 -15.16 -7.53
N THR A 20 3.18 -14.88 -8.14
CA THR A 20 2.24 -13.82 -7.79
C THR A 20 1.75 -13.90 -6.34
N ALA A 21 1.58 -15.11 -5.80
CA ALA A 21 1.21 -15.32 -4.41
C ALA A 21 2.36 -15.06 -3.43
N LEU A 22 3.62 -15.03 -3.88
CA LEU A 22 4.77 -14.71 -3.03
C LEU A 22 4.74 -13.24 -2.60
N TRP A 23 4.56 -12.32 -3.56
CA TRP A 23 4.54 -10.86 -3.32
C TRP A 23 3.38 -10.43 -2.43
N MET A 24 2.29 -11.20 -2.40
CA MET A 24 1.13 -10.94 -1.56
C MET A 24 1.24 -11.57 -0.17
N ARG A 25 2.36 -12.24 0.17
CA ARG A 25 2.55 -12.78 1.52
C ARG A 25 2.71 -11.61 2.49
N PRO A 26 1.99 -11.60 3.64
CA PRO A 26 2.05 -10.48 4.57
C PRO A 26 3.46 -10.10 5.04
N TRP A 27 4.37 -11.08 5.17
CA TRP A 27 5.76 -10.82 5.57
C TRP A 27 6.57 -10.10 4.48
N VAL A 28 6.32 -10.39 3.19
CA VAL A 28 6.98 -9.69 2.08
C VAL A 28 6.51 -8.25 2.06
N VAL A 29 5.19 -8.04 2.16
CA VAL A 29 4.60 -6.70 2.21
C VAL A 29 5.07 -5.93 3.44
N ALA A 30 5.17 -6.59 4.61
CA ALA A 30 5.74 -5.99 5.82
C ALA A 30 7.18 -5.55 5.61
N LEU A 31 8.02 -6.40 4.99
CA LEU A 31 9.43 -6.09 4.72
C LEU A 31 9.56 -4.92 3.76
N VAL A 32 8.84 -4.94 2.64
CA VAL A 32 8.82 -3.83 1.66
C VAL A 32 8.35 -2.54 2.33
N TYR A 33 7.29 -2.58 3.13
CA TYR A 33 6.81 -1.41 3.85
C TYR A 33 7.82 -0.91 4.90
N GLY A 34 8.49 -1.82 5.61
CA GLY A 34 9.56 -1.47 6.55
C GLY A 34 10.75 -0.80 5.85
N VAL A 35 11.14 -1.29 4.67
CA VAL A 35 12.17 -0.63 3.84
C VAL A 35 11.72 0.76 3.40
N LEU A 36 10.45 0.94 3.03
CA LEU A 36 9.91 2.25 2.69
C LEU A 36 9.87 3.20 3.89
N LEU A 37 9.57 2.72 5.09
CA LEU A 37 9.66 3.52 6.32
C LEU A 37 11.10 3.95 6.59
N ILE A 38 12.07 3.02 6.53
CA ILE A 38 13.49 3.34 6.68
C ILE A 38 13.91 4.38 5.63
N TYR A 39 13.53 4.17 4.38
CA TYR A 39 13.82 5.08 3.28
C TYR A 39 13.26 6.48 3.55
N GLY A 40 11.96 6.60 3.83
CA GLY A 40 11.30 7.87 4.12
C GLY A 40 11.89 8.60 5.32
N SER A 41 12.25 7.88 6.38
CA SER A 41 12.79 8.48 7.59
C SER A 41 14.27 8.86 7.49
N LEU A 42 15.07 8.15 6.69
CA LEU A 42 16.51 8.44 6.57
C LEU A 42 16.85 9.46 5.48
N LEU A 43 15.91 9.84 4.61
CA LEU A 43 16.17 10.81 3.54
C LEU A 43 16.53 12.20 4.06
N PRO A 44 17.56 12.86 3.48
CA PRO A 44 18.21 12.54 2.19
C PRO A 44 19.36 11.49 2.21
N PHE A 45 19.52 10.65 3.24
CA PHE A 45 20.69 9.79 3.45
C PHE A 45 22.00 10.57 3.54
N ASP A 46 21.94 11.83 3.99
CA ASP A 46 23.14 12.56 4.38
C ASP A 46 23.61 12.08 5.75
N LEU A 47 24.04 10.82 5.78
CA LEU A 47 24.80 10.28 6.87
C LEU A 47 26.20 10.87 6.66
N GLY A 48 26.68 11.67 7.62
CA GLY A 48 28.06 12.17 7.56
C GLY A 48 29.07 11.02 7.51
N GLU A 49 30.37 11.30 7.64
CA GLU A 49 31.39 10.24 7.59
C GLU A 49 31.04 9.04 8.49
N LEU A 50 30.75 7.90 7.83
CA LEU A 50 30.34 6.66 8.45
C LEU A 50 31.57 5.96 9.02
N ASN A 51 31.74 6.07 10.34
CA ASN A 51 32.69 5.28 11.11
C ASN A 51 31.91 4.35 12.04
N ILE A 52 32.35 3.09 12.17
CA ILE A 52 31.71 2.10 13.06
C ILE A 52 31.56 2.63 14.49
N ASP A 53 32.52 3.40 14.99
CA ASP A 53 32.44 4.00 16.33
C ASP A 53 31.28 4.98 16.42
N ARG A 54 31.07 5.81 15.39
CA ARG A 54 29.93 6.74 15.33
C ARG A 54 28.60 5.99 15.25
N VAL A 55 28.54 4.91 14.47
CA VAL A 55 27.34 4.07 14.38
C VAL A 55 27.02 3.44 15.73
N LEU A 56 28.01 2.90 16.44
CA LEU A 56 27.82 2.31 17.75
C LEU A 56 27.41 3.35 18.80
N ILE A 57 28.02 4.55 18.77
CA ILE A 57 27.63 5.67 19.63
C ILE A 57 26.19 6.10 19.32
N ALA A 58 25.82 6.23 18.05
CA ALA A 58 24.47 6.56 17.61
C ALA A 58 23.44 5.52 18.07
N MET A 59 23.73 4.23 17.90
CA MET A 59 22.90 3.12 18.37
C MET A 59 22.80 3.04 19.90
N GLY A 60 23.84 3.47 20.61
CA GLY A 60 23.86 3.55 22.08
C GLY A 60 23.22 4.83 22.63
N SER A 61 23.06 5.86 21.81
CA SER A 61 22.45 7.12 22.21
C SER A 61 20.94 7.00 22.28
N MET A 62 20.36 7.38 23.42
CA MET A 62 18.92 7.42 23.58
C MET A 62 18.34 8.61 22.79
N PRO A 63 17.20 8.43 22.09
CA PRO A 63 16.47 9.53 21.48
C PRO A 63 16.17 10.62 22.51
N VAL A 64 16.36 11.88 22.12
CA VAL A 64 16.22 13.02 23.03
C VAL A 64 14.82 13.58 22.92
N TRP A 65 14.23 13.98 24.05
CA TRP A 65 12.95 14.69 24.05
C TRP A 65 13.10 16.05 23.35
N ARG A 66 12.34 16.26 22.28
CA ARG A 66 12.24 17.56 21.60
C ARG A 66 10.89 18.18 21.92
N SER A 67 10.90 19.35 22.55
CA SER A 67 9.66 20.12 22.68
C SER A 67 9.24 20.56 21.28
N GLY A 68 8.00 20.27 20.89
CA GLY A 68 7.49 20.66 19.57
C GLY A 68 7.63 22.16 19.39
N SER A 69 8.10 22.59 18.21
CA SER A 69 8.05 24.01 17.86
C SER A 69 6.59 24.46 17.96
N GLY A 70 6.31 25.54 18.69
CA GLY A 70 4.96 26.11 18.82
C GLY A 70 4.35 26.63 17.50
N SER A 71 4.97 26.30 16.37
CA SER A 71 4.55 26.63 15.02
C SER A 71 3.35 25.79 14.60
N PHE A 72 2.43 26.43 13.88
CA PHE A 72 1.37 25.74 13.15
C PHE A 72 1.91 25.25 11.81
N SER A 73 1.45 24.08 11.35
CA SER A 73 1.63 23.61 9.97
C SER A 73 1.01 24.61 8.98
N ARG A 74 1.37 24.51 7.69
CA ARG A 74 0.78 25.38 6.66
C ARG A 74 -0.72 25.13 6.47
N LEU A 75 -1.20 23.97 6.92
CA LEU A 75 -2.62 23.60 6.98
C LEU A 75 -3.36 24.14 8.23
N GLY A 76 -2.69 24.91 9.10
CA GLY A 76 -3.29 25.47 10.33
C GLY A 76 -3.46 24.45 11.46
N VAL A 77 -2.95 23.23 11.31
CA VAL A 77 -2.89 22.23 12.39
C VAL A 77 -1.68 22.53 13.27
N ALA A 78 -1.79 22.40 14.59
CA ALA A 78 -0.64 22.54 15.48
C ALA A 78 0.48 21.59 15.06
N GLY A 79 1.71 22.08 14.89
CA GLY A 79 2.82 21.31 14.31
C GLY A 79 3.07 19.99 15.04
N TRP A 80 3.08 20.02 16.37
CA TRP A 80 3.23 18.82 17.21
C TRP A 80 2.15 17.76 16.96
N LEU A 81 0.90 18.17 16.68
CA LEU A 81 -0.21 17.25 16.43
C LEU A 81 -0.09 16.66 15.02
N SER A 82 0.37 17.46 14.06
CA SER A 82 0.69 16.99 12.71
C SER A 82 1.75 15.89 12.78
N ASP A 83 2.87 16.15 13.45
CA ASP A 83 4.00 15.22 13.55
C ASP A 83 3.60 13.90 14.22
N TRP A 84 2.92 13.98 15.38
CA TRP A 84 2.39 12.80 16.07
C TRP A 84 1.39 12.04 15.22
N GLY A 85 0.45 12.74 14.60
CA GLY A 85 -0.59 12.13 13.78
C GLY A 85 0.00 11.38 12.60
N ILE A 86 0.93 12.00 11.89
CA ILE A 86 1.62 11.43 10.73
C ILE A 86 2.40 10.17 11.14
N ASN A 87 3.23 10.24 12.16
CA ASN A 87 4.04 9.11 12.63
C ASN A 87 3.18 7.92 13.06
N VAL A 88 2.13 8.18 13.85
CA VAL A 88 1.16 7.15 14.25
C VAL A 88 0.50 6.53 13.02
N LEU A 89 0.00 7.34 12.08
CA LEU A 89 -0.68 6.86 10.88
C LEU A 89 0.26 6.07 9.96
N MET A 90 1.53 6.47 9.82
CA MET A 90 2.52 5.76 9.00
C MET A 90 2.87 4.38 9.54
N TYR A 91 2.92 4.22 10.87
CA TYR A 91 3.30 2.94 11.49
C TYR A 91 2.14 1.98 11.74
N ILE A 92 0.87 2.44 11.70
CA ILE A 92 -0.31 1.55 11.80
C ILE A 92 -0.29 0.43 10.74
N PRO A 93 -0.13 0.71 9.43
CA PRO A 93 -0.08 -0.33 8.41
C PRO A 93 1.05 -1.33 8.67
N PHE A 94 2.22 -0.86 9.09
CA PHE A 94 3.36 -1.72 9.41
C PHE A 94 3.03 -2.69 10.56
N GLY A 95 2.47 -2.20 11.67
CA GLY A 95 2.06 -3.02 12.80
C GLY A 95 1.01 -4.08 12.42
N VAL A 96 0.05 -3.72 11.55
CA VAL A 96 -0.93 -4.68 10.99
C VAL A 96 -0.21 -5.77 10.18
N LEU A 97 0.69 -5.39 9.28
CA LEU A 97 1.38 -6.31 8.37
C LEU A 97 2.29 -7.28 9.12
N VAL A 98 3.08 -6.80 10.09
CA VAL A 98 3.94 -7.65 10.93
C VAL A 98 3.10 -8.65 11.72
N ARG A 99 1.98 -8.21 12.32
CA ARG A 99 1.08 -9.13 13.02
C ARG A 99 0.52 -10.21 12.08
N LEU A 100 0.08 -9.82 10.89
CA LEU A 100 -0.46 -10.76 9.89
C LEU A 100 0.61 -11.76 9.42
N ALA A 101 1.87 -11.33 9.32
CA ALA A 101 3.00 -12.21 9.03
C ALA A 101 3.21 -13.24 10.15
N MET A 102 3.17 -12.79 11.40
CA MET A 102 3.39 -13.62 12.60
C MET A 102 2.28 -14.62 12.86
N ARG A 103 1.08 -14.42 12.30
CA ARG A 103 -0.05 -15.34 12.47
C ARG A 103 0.22 -16.77 11.97
N ARG A 104 1.12 -16.94 11.01
CA ARG A 104 1.52 -18.28 10.53
C ARG A 104 2.56 -18.95 11.41
N VAL A 105 3.26 -18.18 12.22
CA VAL A 105 4.35 -18.64 13.11
C VAL A 105 3.79 -18.93 14.50
N PHE A 106 2.98 -18.01 15.04
CA PHE A 106 2.43 -18.10 16.38
C PHE A 106 0.91 -18.29 16.33
N GLY A 107 0.39 -19.27 17.07
CA GLY A 107 -1.05 -19.50 17.20
C GLY A 107 -1.74 -18.51 18.16
N GLN A 108 -1.02 -18.02 19.16
CA GLN A 108 -1.54 -17.14 20.20
C GLN A 108 -1.53 -15.67 19.75
N TRP A 109 -2.68 -15.00 19.91
CA TRP A 109 -2.85 -13.63 19.44
C TRP A 109 -1.97 -12.61 20.17
N TRP A 110 -1.69 -12.83 21.46
CA TRP A 110 -0.88 -11.93 22.27
C TRP A 110 0.59 -11.98 21.84
N LEU A 111 1.14 -13.16 21.55
CA LEU A 111 2.51 -13.29 21.01
C LEU A 111 2.67 -12.55 19.68
N GLN A 112 1.68 -12.63 18.80
CA GLN A 112 1.70 -11.90 17.53
C GLN A 112 1.74 -10.37 17.74
N ILE A 113 1.01 -9.86 18.74
CA ILE A 113 1.02 -8.43 19.10
C ILE A 113 2.35 -8.06 19.73
N SER A 114 2.87 -8.86 20.66
CA SER A 114 4.16 -8.63 21.31
C SER A 114 5.29 -8.55 20.28
N VAL A 115 5.34 -9.49 19.33
CA VAL A 115 6.35 -9.48 18.27
C VAL A 115 6.19 -8.26 17.36
N ALA A 116 4.96 -7.94 16.94
CA ALA A 116 4.72 -6.74 16.12
C ALA A 116 5.12 -5.44 16.85
N MET A 117 4.85 -5.36 18.15
CA MET A 117 5.28 -4.27 19.02
C MET A 117 6.80 -4.16 19.08
N PHE A 118 7.51 -5.25 19.42
CA PHE A 118 8.98 -5.23 19.51
C PHE A 118 9.65 -4.91 18.18
N VAL A 119 9.16 -5.47 17.07
CA VAL A 119 9.67 -5.17 15.73
C VAL A 119 9.47 -3.71 15.38
N THR A 120 8.30 -3.13 15.71
CA THR A 120 8.01 -1.73 15.41
C THR A 120 8.84 -0.77 16.28
N ILE A 121 8.91 -1.02 17.59
CA ILE A 121 9.72 -0.24 18.53
C ILE A 121 11.21 -0.30 18.14
N GLY A 122 11.70 -1.50 17.83
CA GLY A 122 13.09 -1.72 17.42
C GLY A 122 13.42 -1.04 16.10
N LEU A 123 12.53 -1.15 15.10
CA LEU A 123 12.71 -0.46 13.82
C LEU A 123 12.75 1.07 14.01
N SER A 124 11.79 1.62 14.76
CA SER A 124 11.71 3.05 15.06
C SER A 124 12.97 3.53 15.78
N TYR A 125 13.43 2.78 16.79
CA TYR A 125 14.66 3.08 17.51
C TYR A 125 15.87 3.11 16.58
N CYS A 126 16.06 2.06 15.76
CA CYS A 126 17.18 2.01 14.82
C CYS A 126 17.16 3.19 13.84
N VAL A 127 15.99 3.58 13.35
CA VAL A 127 15.85 4.73 12.45
C VAL A 127 16.22 6.04 13.15
N GLU A 128 15.68 6.31 14.34
CA GLU A 128 15.98 7.52 15.11
C GLU A 128 17.46 7.60 15.50
N SER A 129 18.05 6.47 15.89
CA SER A 129 19.48 6.38 16.18
C SER A 129 20.31 6.64 14.91
N LEU A 130 19.96 6.05 13.75
CA LEU A 130 20.67 6.31 12.50
C LEU A 130 20.56 7.77 12.05
N GLN A 131 19.44 8.45 12.32
CA GLN A 131 19.30 9.88 12.00
C GLN A 131 20.29 10.75 12.76
N THR A 132 20.81 10.34 13.92
CA THR A 132 21.87 11.10 14.63
C THR A 132 23.20 11.15 13.86
N LEU A 133 23.39 10.26 12.89
CA LEU A 133 24.56 10.28 12.00
C LEU A 133 24.47 11.39 10.95
N SER A 134 23.28 11.96 10.74
CA SER A 134 23.10 13.16 9.94
C SER A 134 23.45 14.38 10.80
N GLY A 135 24.42 15.19 10.37
CA GLY A 135 24.97 16.30 11.17
C GLY A 135 23.95 17.35 11.62
N TRP A 136 22.76 17.40 11.00
CA TRP A 136 21.67 18.32 11.34
C TRP A 136 20.44 17.65 11.94
N ARG A 137 20.42 16.32 12.11
CA ARG A 137 19.30 15.58 12.72
C ARG A 137 19.72 15.04 14.08
N VAL A 138 18.75 14.96 14.99
CA VAL A 138 18.91 14.31 16.29
C VAL A 138 17.72 13.41 16.45
N GLY A 139 17.97 12.16 16.84
CA GLY A 139 16.92 11.19 17.14
C GLY A 139 15.95 11.75 18.17
N SER A 140 14.66 11.66 17.85
CA SER A 140 13.58 12.31 18.55
C SER A 140 12.80 11.29 19.37
N LEU A 141 12.72 11.52 20.69
CA LEU A 141 11.94 10.65 21.57
C LEU A 141 10.44 10.69 21.21
N ASN A 142 9.95 11.82 20.69
CA ASN A 142 8.56 11.94 20.25
C ASN A 142 8.29 11.08 19.01
N ASP A 143 9.22 11.07 18.05
CA ASP A 143 9.09 10.26 16.84
C ASP A 143 9.17 8.77 17.20
N TRP A 144 10.12 8.41 18.07
CA TRP A 144 10.19 7.05 18.60
C TRP A 144 8.87 6.59 19.26
N LEU A 145 8.30 7.40 20.16
CA LEU A 145 7.06 7.10 20.88
C LEU A 145 5.84 7.06 19.95
N SER A 146 5.70 8.02 19.05
CA SER A 146 4.55 8.11 18.14
C SER A 146 4.56 6.98 17.09
N ASN A 147 5.72 6.65 16.53
CA ASN A 147 5.90 5.49 15.66
C ASN A 147 5.58 4.18 16.39
N SER A 148 6.07 4.04 17.63
CA SER A 148 5.81 2.87 18.48
C SER A 148 4.32 2.72 18.78
N LEU A 149 3.64 3.83 19.12
CA LEU A 149 2.20 3.87 19.33
C LEU A 149 1.43 3.46 18.06
N GLY A 150 1.81 4.00 16.90
CA GLY A 150 1.24 3.61 15.60
C GLY A 150 1.36 2.11 15.34
N GLY A 151 2.54 1.55 15.57
CA GLY A 151 2.79 0.11 15.45
C GLY A 151 1.93 -0.74 16.37
N ILE A 152 1.80 -0.34 17.64
CA ILE A 152 0.97 -1.03 18.63
C ILE A 152 -0.50 -0.97 18.24
N VAL A 153 -1.01 0.22 17.89
CA VAL A 153 -2.41 0.39 17.44
C VAL A 153 -2.67 -0.47 16.21
N GLY A 154 -1.77 -0.43 15.22
CA GLY A 154 -1.83 -1.27 14.03
C GLY A 154 -1.87 -2.76 14.35
N ALA A 155 -0.95 -3.21 15.22
CA ALA A 155 -0.93 -4.58 15.70
C ALA A 155 -2.27 -4.94 16.34
N MET A 156 -2.82 -4.15 17.26
CA MET A 156 -4.13 -4.40 17.88
C MET A 156 -5.27 -4.48 16.85
N CYS A 157 -5.30 -3.55 15.89
CA CYS A 157 -6.29 -3.51 14.81
C CYS A 157 -6.23 -4.73 13.88
N GLY A 158 -5.06 -5.34 13.68
CA GLY A 158 -4.88 -6.47 12.75
C GLY A 158 -5.83 -7.66 13.01
N ALA A 159 -6.20 -7.97 14.26
CA ALA A 159 -7.20 -9.00 14.57
C ALA A 159 -8.58 -8.64 14.05
N ARG A 160 -9.02 -7.41 14.34
CA ARG A 160 -10.35 -6.93 13.98
C ARG A 160 -10.47 -6.71 12.48
N LEU A 161 -9.42 -6.22 11.83
CA LEU A 161 -9.37 -6.11 10.37
C LEU A 161 -9.55 -7.46 9.69
N ASN A 162 -9.03 -8.55 10.25
CA ASN A 162 -9.26 -9.87 9.67
C ASN A 162 -10.72 -10.37 9.84
N GLN A 163 -11.40 -9.98 10.91
CA GLN A 163 -12.83 -10.27 11.10
C GLN A 163 -13.70 -9.37 10.19
N LEU A 164 -13.42 -8.07 10.17
CA LEU A 164 -14.07 -7.09 9.29
C LEU A 164 -13.90 -7.48 7.82
N ARG A 165 -12.71 -7.92 7.43
CA ARG A 165 -12.40 -8.50 6.11
C ARG A 165 -13.36 -9.62 5.74
N SER A 166 -13.63 -10.59 6.62
CA SER A 166 -14.57 -11.67 6.29
C SER A 166 -16.00 -11.14 6.07
N VAL A 167 -16.40 -10.12 6.83
CA VAL A 167 -17.73 -9.50 6.72
C VAL A 167 -17.84 -8.60 5.48
N LEU A 168 -16.84 -7.75 5.22
CA LEU A 168 -16.78 -6.86 4.06
C LEU A 168 -16.63 -7.66 2.78
N ALA A 169 -15.78 -8.69 2.75
CA ALA A 169 -15.67 -9.58 1.60
C ALA A 169 -16.99 -10.29 1.31
N PHE A 170 -17.75 -10.66 2.35
CA PHE A 170 -19.09 -11.25 2.20
C PHE A 170 -20.12 -10.23 1.70
N LYS A 171 -20.12 -8.99 2.22
CA LYS A 171 -21.01 -7.91 1.74
C LYS A 171 -20.69 -7.49 0.31
N LEU A 172 -19.40 -7.30 -0.01
CA LEU A 172 -18.91 -7.04 -1.35
C LEU A 172 -19.22 -8.21 -2.28
N TYR A 173 -19.16 -9.46 -1.81
CA TYR A 173 -19.60 -10.62 -2.57
C TYR A 173 -21.08 -10.56 -2.91
N ILE A 174 -21.96 -10.28 -1.94
CA ILE A 174 -23.41 -10.12 -2.18
C ILE A 174 -23.66 -8.97 -3.15
N TRP A 175 -22.99 -7.83 -2.96
CA TRP A 175 -23.11 -6.67 -3.84
C TRP A 175 -22.62 -6.99 -5.26
N TRP A 176 -21.49 -7.69 -5.38
CA TRP A 176 -20.91 -8.10 -6.65
C TRP A 176 -21.70 -9.21 -7.35
N ALA A 177 -22.32 -10.13 -6.59
CA ALA A 177 -23.26 -11.13 -7.08
C ALA A 177 -24.53 -10.47 -7.62
N ARG A 178 -25.04 -9.43 -6.94
CA ARG A 178 -26.13 -8.57 -7.44
C ARG A 178 -25.73 -7.84 -8.73
N LEU A 179 -24.50 -7.33 -8.81
CA LEU A 179 -23.94 -6.69 -10.02
C LEU A 179 -23.57 -7.66 -11.14
N ARG A 180 -23.57 -8.97 -10.89
CA ARG A 180 -23.33 -10.00 -11.90
C ARG A 180 -24.58 -10.40 -12.66
N LEU A 181 -25.78 -10.05 -12.15
CA LEU A 181 -27.05 -10.51 -12.71
C LEU A 181 -27.54 -9.69 -13.91
N ASP A 182 -27.07 -8.44 -14.09
CA ASP A 182 -27.45 -7.62 -15.26
C ASP A 182 -26.26 -7.26 -16.14
N VAL A 183 -26.00 -8.09 -17.15
CA VAL A 183 -24.86 -7.97 -18.09
C VAL A 183 -25.00 -6.74 -19.02
N GLU A 184 -26.22 -6.32 -19.37
CA GLU A 184 -26.48 -5.15 -20.23
C GLU A 184 -26.37 -3.82 -19.48
N VAL A 185 -26.88 -3.78 -18.25
CA VAL A 185 -26.71 -2.63 -17.34
C VAL A 185 -25.23 -2.36 -17.09
N ARG A 186 -24.42 -3.43 -17.02
CA ARG A 186 -22.97 -3.42 -16.83
C ARG A 186 -22.22 -2.54 -17.83
N ARG A 187 -22.59 -2.57 -19.12
CA ARG A 187 -21.88 -1.82 -20.17
C ARG A 187 -22.08 -0.32 -20.01
N THR A 188 -23.28 0.09 -19.61
CA THR A 188 -23.66 1.49 -19.40
C THR A 188 -23.05 2.07 -18.12
N TYR A 189 -23.01 1.30 -17.02
CA TYR A 189 -22.35 1.73 -15.79
C TYR A 189 -20.82 1.74 -15.92
N LEU A 190 -20.22 0.78 -16.64
CA LEU A 190 -18.78 0.82 -16.93
C LEU A 190 -18.42 2.08 -17.71
N LEU A 191 -19.20 2.41 -18.75
CA LEU A 191 -18.98 3.61 -19.55
C LEU A 191 -19.11 4.88 -18.71
N ARG A 192 -20.13 4.97 -17.85
CA ARG A 192 -20.30 6.12 -16.93
C ARG A 192 -19.17 6.21 -15.91
N LEU A 193 -18.66 5.09 -15.41
CA LEU A 193 -17.57 5.05 -14.43
C LEU A 193 -16.22 5.35 -15.08
N VAL A 194 -16.03 4.94 -16.34
CA VAL A 194 -14.89 5.36 -17.18
C VAL A 194 -14.97 6.86 -17.43
N ILE A 195 -16.10 7.40 -17.91
CA ILE A 195 -16.26 8.84 -18.15
C ILE A 195 -16.05 9.65 -16.86
N ALA A 196 -16.69 9.27 -15.76
CA ALA A 196 -16.52 9.95 -14.47
C ALA A 196 -15.08 9.85 -13.95
N GLY A 197 -14.45 8.69 -14.12
CA GLY A 197 -13.03 8.48 -13.78
C GLY A 197 -12.10 9.32 -14.64
N THR A 198 -12.36 9.43 -15.95
CA THR A 198 -11.59 10.28 -16.87
C THR A 198 -11.76 11.76 -16.53
N VAL A 199 -12.99 12.21 -16.23
CA VAL A 199 -13.25 13.60 -15.79
C VAL A 199 -12.57 13.92 -14.46
N LEU A 200 -12.57 12.98 -13.51
CA LEU A 200 -11.86 13.14 -12.24
C LEU A 200 -10.35 13.20 -12.45
N VAL A 201 -9.80 12.30 -13.27
CA VAL A 201 -8.38 12.27 -13.62
C VAL A 201 -7.97 13.56 -14.33
N LEU A 202 -8.74 14.03 -15.31
CA LEU A 202 -8.49 15.29 -16.00
C LEU A 202 -8.57 16.50 -15.05
N SER A 203 -9.55 16.51 -14.14
CA SER A 203 -9.67 17.56 -13.10
C SER A 203 -8.47 17.57 -12.16
N LEU A 204 -8.00 16.39 -11.73
CA LEU A 204 -6.82 16.25 -10.89
C LEU A 204 -5.53 16.58 -11.63
N LEU A 205 -5.42 16.22 -12.91
CA LEU A 205 -4.29 16.60 -13.78
C LEU A 205 -4.24 18.13 -13.99
N MET A 206 -5.38 18.80 -14.13
CA MET A 206 -5.43 20.26 -14.19
C MET A 206 -5.07 20.93 -12.86
N LEU A 207 -5.48 20.34 -11.74
CA LEU A 207 -5.07 20.79 -10.41
C LEU A 207 -3.56 20.61 -10.21
N HIS A 208 -3.03 19.47 -10.66
CA HIS A 208 -1.61 19.16 -10.62
C HIS A 208 -0.81 20.11 -11.52
N ALA A 209 -1.27 20.38 -12.74
CA ALA A 209 -0.61 21.33 -13.66
C ALA A 209 -0.49 22.74 -13.07
N LYS A 210 -1.56 23.26 -12.44
CA LYS A 210 -1.51 24.57 -11.76
C LYS A 210 -0.56 24.59 -10.56
N LEU A 211 -0.46 23.46 -9.86
CA LEU A 211 0.41 23.32 -8.70
C LEU A 211 1.88 23.16 -9.10
N VAL A 212 2.14 22.48 -10.22
CA VAL A 212 3.43 22.38 -10.89
C VAL A 212 3.88 23.76 -11.41
N ASP A 213 3.00 24.53 -12.05
CA ASP A 213 3.30 25.91 -12.47
C ASP A 213 3.65 26.82 -11.27
N TYR A 214 2.95 26.67 -10.14
CA TYR A 214 3.29 27.38 -8.90
C TYR A 214 4.69 27.02 -8.35
N LEU A 215 5.06 25.74 -8.44
CA LEU A 215 6.38 25.24 -8.03
C LEU A 215 7.49 25.71 -8.99
N MET A 216 7.18 25.85 -10.29
CA MET A 216 8.10 26.34 -11.32
C MET A 216 8.53 27.80 -11.07
N ASP A 217 7.62 28.65 -10.61
CA ASP A 217 7.93 30.04 -10.25
C ASP A 217 8.91 30.16 -9.06
N HIS A 218 9.13 29.07 -8.31
CA HIS A 218 9.92 29.08 -7.06
C HIS A 218 11.14 28.14 -7.09
N ALA A 219 11.37 27.40 -8.18
CA ALA A 219 12.46 26.44 -8.29
C ALA A 219 13.70 27.04 -8.99
N GLY A 220 14.36 27.98 -8.33
CA GLY A 220 15.67 28.49 -8.74
C GLY A 220 16.79 27.67 -8.10
N ASP A 221 17.31 26.66 -8.81
CA ASP A 221 18.74 26.27 -8.85
C ASP A 221 18.89 24.88 -9.50
N GLY A 222 19.26 24.89 -10.79
CA GLY A 222 19.13 23.76 -11.71
C GLY A 222 20.23 22.69 -11.67
N ARG A 223 20.70 22.26 -10.49
CA ARG A 223 21.68 21.14 -10.40
C ARG A 223 21.38 20.28 -9.18
N LEU A 224 21.11 18.99 -9.40
CA LEU A 224 20.93 17.88 -8.43
C LEU A 224 19.50 17.31 -8.33
N SER A 225 18.94 16.80 -9.43
CA SER A 225 17.64 16.12 -9.37
C SER A 225 17.64 14.85 -10.21
N GLU A 226 18.47 13.88 -9.82
CA GLU A 226 18.32 12.48 -10.23
C GLU A 226 17.72 11.63 -9.10
N MET A 227 17.62 12.18 -7.88
CA MET A 227 17.11 11.45 -6.72
C MET A 227 15.58 11.46 -6.72
N PRO A 228 14.92 10.28 -6.60
CA PRO A 228 13.49 10.24 -6.43
C PRO A 228 13.06 11.01 -5.18
N PHE A 229 11.98 11.75 -5.35
CA PHE A 229 11.27 12.62 -4.41
C PHE A 229 12.01 13.92 -4.08
N TYR A 230 13.07 14.28 -4.79
CA TYR A 230 13.89 15.46 -4.49
C TYR A 230 13.06 16.75 -4.41
N ALA A 231 12.23 17.02 -5.43
CA ALA A 231 11.38 18.22 -5.45
C ALA A 231 10.40 18.26 -4.27
N TYR A 232 9.93 17.09 -3.81
CA TYR A 232 9.03 16.96 -2.67
C TYR A 232 9.77 17.14 -1.35
N TYR A 233 11.07 16.87 -1.27
CA TYR A 233 11.87 17.12 -0.06
C TYR A 233 12.13 18.60 0.19
N LEU A 234 12.15 19.43 -0.85
CA LEU A 234 12.31 20.87 -0.72
C LEU A 234 11.03 21.55 -0.18
N GLN A 235 9.90 20.84 -0.22
CA GLN A 235 8.63 21.33 0.28
C GLN A 235 8.39 20.91 1.74
N PRO A 236 7.61 21.69 2.50
CA PRO A 236 7.13 21.23 3.81
C PRO A 236 6.36 19.93 3.67
N TYR A 237 6.50 19.07 4.69
CA TYR A 237 5.98 17.70 4.67
C TYR A 237 4.48 17.63 4.34
N ASP A 238 3.66 18.51 4.89
CA ASP A 238 2.22 18.55 4.67
C ASP A 238 1.86 18.77 3.20
N VAL A 239 2.56 19.69 2.53
CA VAL A 239 2.42 19.94 1.09
C VAL A 239 2.87 18.71 0.29
N SER A 240 4.02 18.14 0.63
CA SER A 240 4.56 16.96 -0.05
C SER A 240 3.65 15.74 0.07
N ALA A 241 3.07 15.52 1.25
CA ALA A 241 2.13 14.43 1.50
C ALA A 241 0.85 14.59 0.65
N VAL A 242 0.31 15.82 0.55
CA VAL A 242 -0.85 16.11 -0.32
C VAL A 242 -0.51 15.89 -1.78
N LEU A 243 0.67 16.37 -2.23
CA LEU A 243 1.13 16.21 -3.59
C LEU A 243 1.29 14.73 -3.98
N ILE A 244 2.08 13.97 -3.21
CA ILE A 244 2.29 12.53 -3.44
C ILE A 244 0.96 11.78 -3.37
N GLY A 245 0.13 12.08 -2.38
CA GLY A 245 -1.20 11.48 -2.21
C GLY A 245 -2.10 11.74 -3.42
N SER A 246 -2.08 12.96 -3.97
CA SER A 246 -2.86 13.32 -5.15
C SER A 246 -2.38 12.57 -6.40
N SER A 247 -1.07 12.53 -6.67
CA SER A 247 -0.49 11.75 -7.77
C SER A 247 -0.86 10.27 -7.63
N PHE A 248 -0.71 9.71 -6.43
CA PHE A 248 -1.06 8.32 -6.15
C PHE A 248 -2.53 8.00 -6.46
N VAL A 249 -3.46 8.86 -6.05
CA VAL A 249 -4.90 8.69 -6.34
C VAL A 249 -5.17 8.73 -7.84
N VAL A 250 -4.54 9.65 -8.58
CA VAL A 250 -4.68 9.73 -10.04
C VAL A 250 -4.26 8.42 -10.69
N TYR A 251 -3.05 7.93 -10.39
CA TYR A 251 -2.57 6.67 -10.99
C TYR A 251 -3.35 5.45 -10.52
N ALA A 252 -3.86 5.44 -9.28
CA ALA A 252 -4.73 4.38 -8.79
C ALA A 252 -6.04 4.31 -9.61
N VAL A 253 -6.64 5.47 -9.89
CA VAL A 253 -7.86 5.53 -10.73
C VAL A 253 -7.54 5.06 -12.16
N VAL A 254 -6.46 5.55 -12.77
CA VAL A 254 -6.04 5.12 -14.12
C VAL A 254 -5.77 3.60 -14.16
N GLY A 255 -5.04 3.08 -13.18
CA GLY A 255 -4.78 1.64 -13.05
C GLY A 255 -6.05 0.81 -12.90
N LEU A 256 -7.01 1.28 -12.11
CA LEU A 256 -8.31 0.62 -11.96
C LEU A 256 -9.09 0.61 -13.27
N LEU A 257 -9.14 1.73 -13.99
CA LEU A 257 -9.81 1.84 -15.28
C LEU A 257 -9.19 0.90 -16.31
N LEU A 258 -7.85 0.83 -16.39
CA LEU A 258 -7.15 -0.09 -17.27
C LEU A 258 -7.44 -1.56 -16.91
N LEU A 259 -7.43 -1.93 -15.62
CA LEU A 259 -7.81 -3.28 -15.19
C LEU A 259 -9.26 -3.63 -15.55
N ILE A 260 -10.16 -2.63 -15.55
CA ILE A 260 -11.55 -2.78 -15.97
C ILE A 260 -11.67 -2.94 -17.49
N LEU A 261 -10.91 -2.16 -18.28
CA LEU A 261 -10.93 -2.20 -19.74
C LEU A 261 -10.30 -3.49 -20.28
N ILE A 262 -9.23 -3.96 -19.64
CA ILE A 262 -8.50 -5.17 -20.02
C ILE A 262 -9.20 -6.43 -19.44
N GLN A 263 -10.54 -6.42 -19.27
CA GLN A 263 -11.34 -7.56 -18.81
C GLN A 263 -11.38 -8.73 -19.82
N SER A 264 -10.24 -9.38 -20.02
CA SER A 264 -10.07 -10.62 -20.78
C SER A 264 -9.89 -11.79 -19.81
N LYS A 265 -10.11 -13.01 -20.31
CA LYS A 265 -10.32 -14.25 -19.52
C LYS A 265 -9.12 -14.69 -18.65
N ARG A 266 -7.97 -14.00 -18.65
CA ARG A 266 -6.76 -14.37 -17.88
C ARG A 266 -6.14 -13.20 -17.10
N VAL A 267 -6.52 -13.08 -15.83
CA VAL A 267 -6.16 -11.98 -14.91
C VAL A 267 -4.64 -11.75 -14.78
N ASP A 268 -3.82 -12.81 -14.80
CA ASP A 268 -2.39 -12.69 -14.47
C ASP A 268 -1.58 -11.98 -15.55
N SER A 269 -1.91 -12.15 -16.84
CA SER A 269 -1.24 -11.43 -17.94
C SER A 269 -1.58 -9.94 -17.98
N HIS A 270 -2.69 -9.54 -17.35
CA HIS A 270 -3.19 -8.17 -17.41
C HIS A 270 -2.53 -7.26 -16.37
N ALA A 271 -2.11 -7.81 -15.23
CA ALA A 271 -1.40 -7.06 -14.21
C ALA A 271 -0.08 -6.48 -14.75
N THR A 272 0.72 -7.32 -15.41
CA THR A 272 2.00 -6.94 -16.00
C THR A 272 1.81 -5.92 -17.11
N LEU A 273 0.79 -6.09 -17.96
CA LEU A 273 0.48 -5.15 -19.02
C LEU A 273 0.03 -3.80 -18.47
N THR A 274 -0.89 -3.77 -17.49
CA THR A 274 -1.33 -2.53 -16.85
C THR A 274 -0.17 -1.81 -16.16
N LEU A 275 0.68 -2.55 -15.44
CA LEU A 275 1.88 -2.00 -14.81
C LEU A 275 2.82 -1.40 -15.86
N ALA A 276 3.09 -2.13 -16.94
CA ALA A 276 3.97 -1.66 -18.02
C ALA A 276 3.41 -0.41 -18.71
N VAL A 277 2.11 -0.37 -18.99
CA VAL A 277 1.46 0.78 -19.65
C VAL A 277 1.49 2.02 -18.75
N VAL A 278 1.10 1.88 -17.48
CA VAL A 278 1.08 3.02 -16.55
C VAL A 278 2.49 3.52 -16.26
N ALA A 279 3.44 2.61 -16.02
CA ALA A 279 4.85 2.98 -15.86
C ALA A 279 5.39 3.67 -17.11
N GLY A 280 5.08 3.16 -18.31
CA GLY A 280 5.48 3.74 -19.58
C GLY A 280 4.94 5.15 -19.79
N ILE A 281 3.66 5.39 -19.46
CA ILE A 281 3.05 6.73 -19.54
C ILE A 281 3.75 7.69 -18.57
N ALA A 282 3.91 7.30 -17.30
CA ALA A 282 4.57 8.15 -16.30
C ALA A 282 6.03 8.47 -16.69
N TYR A 283 6.75 7.49 -17.22
CA TYR A 283 8.13 7.67 -17.69
C TYR A 283 8.21 8.58 -18.92
N ALA A 284 7.31 8.40 -19.90
CA ALA A 284 7.25 9.25 -21.08
C ALA A 284 6.92 10.71 -20.72
N MET A 285 6.01 10.93 -19.78
CA MET A 285 5.70 12.28 -19.29
C MET A 285 6.93 12.94 -18.64
N GLN A 286 7.67 12.22 -17.80
CA GLN A 286 8.90 12.74 -17.20
C GLN A 286 9.99 13.04 -18.23
N LEU A 287 10.15 12.16 -19.24
CA LEU A 287 11.10 12.39 -20.32
C LEU A 287 10.75 13.64 -21.14
N LEU A 288 9.47 13.84 -21.46
CA LEU A 288 8.99 15.04 -22.16
C LEU A 288 9.21 16.31 -21.34
N MET A 289 8.95 16.26 -20.03
CA MET A 289 9.23 17.38 -19.11
C MET A 289 10.71 17.72 -19.07
N ASN A 290 11.59 16.71 -19.06
CA ASN A 290 13.03 16.91 -19.12
C ASN A 290 13.49 17.54 -20.45
N VAL A 291 13.07 16.96 -21.58
CA VAL A 291 13.45 17.46 -22.92
C VAL A 291 12.94 18.89 -23.15
N SER A 292 11.82 19.26 -22.55
CA SER A 292 11.29 20.64 -22.61
C SER A 292 12.12 21.66 -21.82
N GLY A 293 13.16 21.23 -21.10
CA GLY A 293 14.00 22.08 -20.25
C GLY A 293 13.29 22.58 -18.99
N ARG A 294 12.07 22.10 -18.71
CA ARG A 294 11.27 22.53 -17.57
C ARG A 294 11.72 21.88 -16.26
N PHE A 295 12.18 20.63 -16.31
CA PHE A 295 12.57 19.87 -15.11
C PHE A 295 13.80 19.01 -15.33
N ALA A 296 14.56 18.74 -14.27
CA ALA A 296 15.49 17.63 -14.25
C ALA A 296 14.71 16.29 -14.18
N PHE A 297 15.31 15.21 -14.66
CA PHE A 297 14.63 13.92 -14.72
C PHE A 297 14.45 13.33 -13.32
N ASP A 298 13.21 13.27 -12.83
CA ASP A 298 12.89 12.70 -11.52
C ASP A 298 12.10 11.38 -11.67
N THR A 299 12.57 10.32 -11.02
CA THR A 299 11.93 8.99 -11.04
C THR A 299 10.73 8.86 -10.10
N THR A 300 10.39 9.90 -9.34
CA THR A 300 9.25 9.95 -8.40
C THR A 300 7.94 9.50 -9.02
N GLU A 301 7.54 10.17 -10.11
CA GLU A 301 6.23 9.97 -10.73
C GLU A 301 6.06 8.52 -11.25
N PRO A 302 7.04 7.94 -11.98
CA PRO A 302 7.03 6.52 -12.31
C PRO A 302 6.89 5.59 -11.08
N ILE A 303 7.60 5.87 -9.98
CA ILE A 303 7.53 5.05 -8.76
C ILE A 303 6.14 5.12 -8.13
N ILE A 304 5.57 6.33 -8.00
CA ILE A 304 4.22 6.53 -7.48
C ILE A 304 3.20 5.81 -8.37
N ALA A 305 3.34 5.91 -9.69
CA ALA A 305 2.44 5.30 -10.66
C ALA A 305 2.43 3.77 -10.55
N VAL A 306 3.61 3.14 -10.51
CA VAL A 306 3.76 1.70 -10.32
C VAL A 306 3.18 1.27 -8.97
N GLY A 307 3.53 1.97 -7.89
CA GLY A 307 3.03 1.69 -6.54
C GLY A 307 1.50 1.75 -6.46
N ALA A 308 0.89 2.77 -7.06
CA ALA A 308 -0.56 2.94 -7.11
C ALA A 308 -1.26 1.79 -7.84
N VAL A 309 -0.75 1.40 -9.02
CA VAL A 309 -1.30 0.28 -9.79
C VAL A 309 -1.14 -1.05 -9.03
N MET A 310 0.01 -1.28 -8.40
CA MET A 310 0.23 -2.48 -7.59
C MET A 310 -0.75 -2.59 -6.43
N VAL A 311 -1.03 -1.46 -5.74
CA VAL A 311 -2.01 -1.43 -4.65
C VAL A 311 -3.41 -1.73 -5.18
N VAL A 312 -3.83 -1.08 -6.26
CA VAL A 312 -5.14 -1.33 -6.87
C VAL A 312 -5.28 -2.78 -7.34
N TYR A 313 -4.27 -3.31 -8.05
CA TYR A 313 -4.24 -4.69 -8.48
C TYR A 313 -4.33 -5.65 -7.30
N GLY A 314 -3.54 -5.41 -6.26
CA GLY A 314 -3.56 -6.17 -5.01
C GLY A 314 -4.96 -6.20 -4.39
N VAL A 315 -5.61 -5.05 -4.26
CA VAL A 315 -6.98 -4.93 -3.73
C VAL A 315 -8.00 -5.68 -4.60
N VAL A 316 -7.96 -5.51 -5.92
CA VAL A 316 -8.89 -6.17 -6.87
C VAL A 316 -8.71 -7.69 -6.84
N HIS A 317 -7.48 -8.17 -6.99
CA HIS A 317 -7.16 -9.59 -6.99
C HIS A 317 -7.52 -10.23 -5.64
N TYR A 318 -7.24 -9.52 -4.54
CA TYR A 318 -7.61 -9.95 -3.20
C TYR A 318 -9.13 -10.08 -3.02
N ALA A 319 -9.91 -9.10 -3.50
CA ALA A 319 -11.37 -9.14 -3.47
C ALA A 319 -11.88 -10.34 -4.27
N GLN A 320 -11.36 -10.55 -5.49
CA GLN A 320 -11.72 -11.70 -6.33
C GLN A 320 -11.44 -13.05 -5.65
N ARG A 321 -10.27 -13.23 -5.03
CA ARG A 321 -9.94 -14.47 -4.30
C ARG A 321 -10.86 -14.68 -3.10
N SER A 322 -11.14 -13.61 -2.34
CA SER A 322 -12.03 -13.68 -1.18
C SER A 322 -13.45 -14.06 -1.58
N ILE A 323 -13.94 -13.52 -2.70
CA ILE A 323 -15.22 -13.89 -3.33
C ILE A 323 -15.23 -15.39 -3.69
N LYS A 324 -14.24 -15.86 -4.48
CA LYS A 324 -14.16 -17.28 -4.90
C LYS A 324 -14.12 -18.23 -3.70
N ALA A 325 -13.35 -17.91 -2.67
CA ALA A 325 -13.26 -18.70 -1.45
C ALA A 325 -14.58 -18.69 -0.64
N SER A 326 -15.37 -17.62 -0.72
CA SER A 326 -16.70 -17.57 -0.12
C SER A 326 -17.68 -18.46 -0.89
N CYS A 327 -17.69 -18.40 -2.24
CA CYS A 327 -18.54 -19.26 -3.08
C CYS A 327 -18.32 -20.75 -2.79
N ARG A 328 -17.05 -21.19 -2.78
CA ARG A 328 -16.70 -22.60 -2.52
C ARG A 328 -17.16 -23.07 -1.15
N ARG A 329 -17.11 -22.21 -0.12
CA ARG A 329 -17.60 -22.55 1.23
C ARG A 329 -19.11 -22.71 1.25
N HIS A 330 -19.87 -21.87 0.54
CA HIS A 330 -21.32 -22.02 0.44
C HIS A 330 -21.74 -23.26 -0.34
N GLU A 331 -21.06 -23.58 -1.45
CA GLU A 331 -21.29 -24.81 -2.20
C GLU A 331 -21.03 -26.06 -1.33
N GLN A 332 -19.95 -26.08 -0.56
CA GLN A 332 -19.65 -27.18 0.36
C GLN A 332 -20.70 -27.34 1.47
N VAL A 333 -21.23 -26.23 2.02
CA VAL A 333 -22.29 -26.27 3.02
C VAL A 333 -23.61 -26.78 2.41
N ALA A 334 -23.95 -26.34 1.20
CA ALA A 334 -25.14 -26.81 0.49
C ALA A 334 -25.08 -28.32 0.22
N VAL A 335 -23.95 -28.82 -0.29
CA VAL A 335 -23.73 -30.26 -0.53
C VAL A 335 -23.78 -31.07 0.78
N LYS A 336 -23.27 -30.52 1.89
CA LYS A 336 -23.31 -31.21 3.19
C LYS A 336 -24.72 -31.29 3.78
N HIS A 337 -25.57 -30.29 3.52
CA HIS A 337 -26.98 -30.32 3.91
C HIS A 337 -27.79 -31.29 3.05
N ASP A 338 -27.51 -31.37 1.76
CA ASP A 338 -28.20 -32.28 0.85
C ASP A 338 -27.93 -33.75 1.20
N ARG A 339 -26.68 -34.09 1.55
CA ARG A 339 -26.31 -35.43 2.06
C ARG A 339 -26.99 -35.84 3.39
N ARG A 340 -27.56 -34.89 4.14
CA ARG A 340 -28.31 -35.19 5.38
C ARG A 340 -29.80 -35.41 5.13
N ARG A 341 -30.32 -35.08 3.95
CA ARG A 341 -31.66 -35.51 3.54
C ARG A 341 -31.56 -36.98 3.17
N LYS A 342 -31.76 -37.85 4.16
CA LYS A 342 -32.07 -39.26 3.86
C LYS A 342 -33.30 -39.25 2.95
N PRO A 343 -33.31 -39.99 1.83
CA PRO A 343 -34.53 -40.14 1.06
C PRO A 343 -35.61 -40.66 2.01
N PHE A 344 -36.76 -39.99 2.04
CA PHE A 344 -37.92 -40.48 2.75
C PHE A 344 -38.32 -41.80 2.08
N GLU A 345 -38.14 -42.91 2.78
CA GLU A 345 -38.71 -44.20 2.39
C GLU A 345 -40.22 -44.07 2.63
N TYR A 346 -40.99 -43.90 1.54
CA TYR A 346 -42.43 -44.09 1.59
C TYR A 346 -42.66 -45.60 1.64
N GLY A 347 -42.98 -46.10 2.84
CA GLY A 347 -43.44 -47.47 3.08
C GLY A 347 -44.92 -47.62 2.83
#